data_AF-A0A0F8YLN3-F1
#
_entry.id   AF-A0A0F8YLN3-F1
#
_cell.length_a   1.000
_cell.length_b   1.000
_cell.length_c   1.000
_cell.angle_alpha   90.00
_cell.angle_beta   90.00
_cell.angle_gamma   90.00
#
_symmetry.space_group_name_H-M   'P 1'
#
loop_
_entity.id
_entity.type
_entity.pdbx_description
1 polymer ?
#
loop_
_entity_poly.entity_id
_entity_poly.type
_entity_poly.pdbx_seq_one_letter_code
_entity_poly.pdbx_strand_id
1 'polypeptide(L)'
;MPKGQLLKRWNDFSAGIGHLIDDGRTPGMYSSSGLLGLKGELRPAPFINTSGGTGNAIAGYTTSGSTAFGIAAVALQPADSGTAVTTSGASGAGITNNTTLTFSGAVTSGDNRCLVVAVYSTGGSAPTSVTQDGNAMASVGNVSSGSTLTLSVWQLVGVTTSADIVITFAGAVDIVGMASRFNGVHQTTPIGTFYSNSSTATTNPAAEVVEDCESNSIILCCIAAQNVTVTPPSGQGAQQTDVENSTIRGAVSVFKNPGLLGNPNYHFQYFFEEPETADADNPFLYAVRGHDEGTLGVYASKIIL
;
A
#
# COMPACT_ATOMS: atom_id res chain seq x y z
N MET A 1 -17.25 -3.30 11.21
CA MET A 1 -18.39 -4.09 11.73
C MET A 1 -18.73 -3.64 13.15
N PRO A 2 -19.96 -3.84 13.65
CA PRO A 2 -20.29 -3.56 15.05
C PRO A 2 -19.49 -4.50 15.98
N LYS A 3 -18.90 -3.96 17.04
CA LYS A 3 -18.15 -4.73 18.05
C LYS A 3 -19.03 -5.84 18.64
N GLY A 4 -18.45 -7.03 18.85
CA GLY A 4 -19.12 -8.16 19.51
C GLY A 4 -19.97 -9.07 18.62
N GLN A 5 -19.78 -9.05 17.29
CA GLN A 5 -20.46 -10.02 16.40
C GLN A 5 -19.77 -11.38 16.36
N LEU A 6 -20.58 -12.42 16.15
CA LEU A 6 -20.15 -13.80 15.94
C LEU A 6 -19.48 -13.95 14.56
N LEU A 7 -18.18 -14.27 14.52
CA LEU A 7 -17.43 -14.41 13.26
C LEU A 7 -17.59 -15.79 12.62
N LYS A 8 -17.59 -16.85 13.44
CA LYS A 8 -17.81 -18.24 13.00
C LYS A 8 -18.26 -19.08 14.19
N ARG A 9 -19.14 -20.06 13.94
CA ARG A 9 -19.60 -21.04 14.92
C ARG A 9 -19.27 -22.45 14.42
N TRP A 10 -18.46 -23.17 15.16
CA TRP A 10 -18.25 -24.61 14.93
C TRP A 10 -19.32 -25.40 15.69
N ASN A 11 -20.10 -26.20 14.96
CA ASN A 11 -21.21 -26.99 15.51
C ASN A 11 -20.93 -28.50 15.54
N ASP A 12 -19.73 -28.92 15.15
CA ASP A 12 -19.33 -30.32 15.16
C ASP A 12 -18.72 -30.71 16.51
N PHE A 13 -19.42 -31.57 17.23
CA PHE A 13 -19.03 -32.07 18.55
C PHE A 13 -17.80 -32.98 18.55
N SER A 14 -17.37 -33.47 17.39
CA SER A 14 -16.16 -34.28 17.25
C SER A 14 -14.88 -33.45 17.18
N ALA A 15 -14.98 -32.20 16.71
CA ALA A 15 -13.85 -31.28 16.53
C ALA A 15 -13.79 -30.13 17.56
N GLY A 16 -14.88 -29.91 18.31
CA GLY A 16 -14.98 -28.89 19.37
C GLY A 16 -16.09 -27.85 19.10
N ILE A 17 -16.61 -27.25 20.17
CA ILE A 17 -17.62 -26.17 20.15
C ILE A 17 -16.93 -24.85 20.48
N GLY A 18 -16.96 -23.91 19.55
CA GLY A 18 -16.40 -22.58 19.80
C GLY A 18 -16.89 -21.52 18.86
N HIS A 19 -16.60 -20.27 19.25
CA HIS A 19 -16.75 -19.14 18.37
C HIS A 19 -15.68 -18.08 18.63
N LEU A 20 -15.26 -17.42 17.54
CA LEU A 20 -14.37 -16.27 17.61
C LEU A 20 -15.21 -15.01 17.81
N ILE A 21 -14.87 -14.24 18.84
CA ILE A 21 -15.39 -12.90 19.11
C ILE A 21 -14.20 -11.93 19.10
N ASP A 22 -14.38 -10.79 18.44
CA ASP A 22 -13.50 -9.63 18.60
C ASP A 22 -13.65 -9.07 20.03
N ASP A 23 -12.55 -9.11 20.80
CA ASP A 23 -12.56 -8.73 22.21
C ASP A 23 -12.81 -7.23 22.45
N GLY A 24 -12.69 -6.42 21.40
CA GLY A 24 -12.95 -4.98 21.39
C GLY A 24 -12.04 -4.14 22.30
N ARG A 25 -11.03 -4.76 22.94
CA ARG A 25 -10.11 -4.15 23.92
C ARG A 25 -8.67 -4.12 23.42
N THR A 26 -8.24 -5.12 22.64
CA THR A 26 -6.87 -5.22 22.13
C THR A 26 -6.89 -5.37 20.60
N PRO A 27 -6.38 -4.38 19.84
CA PRO A 27 -6.31 -4.50 18.38
C PRO A 27 -5.56 -5.77 17.95
N GLY A 28 -6.20 -6.60 17.13
CA GLY A 28 -5.62 -7.84 16.60
C GLY A 28 -5.74 -9.07 17.51
N MET A 29 -6.32 -8.95 18.70
CA MET A 29 -6.49 -10.07 19.64
C MET A 29 -7.94 -10.57 19.61
N TYR A 30 -8.11 -11.85 19.28
CA TYR A 30 -9.42 -12.49 19.19
C TYR A 30 -9.54 -13.54 20.27
N SER A 31 -10.61 -13.45 21.06
CA SER A 31 -10.90 -14.44 22.08
C SER A 31 -11.77 -15.51 21.46
N SER A 32 -11.29 -16.76 21.45
CA SER A 32 -12.22 -17.87 21.29
C SER A 32 -13.02 -17.99 22.58
N SER A 33 -14.34 -17.84 22.50
CA SER A 33 -15.21 -18.41 23.52
C SER A 33 -15.58 -19.82 23.04
N GLY A 34 -14.58 -20.70 23.12
CA GLY A 34 -14.74 -22.14 22.99
C GLY A 34 -13.61 -22.85 22.25
N LEU A 35 -13.07 -23.85 22.96
CA LEU A 35 -12.42 -25.10 22.57
C LEU A 35 -11.25 -25.03 21.55
N LEU A 36 -10.04 -24.94 22.10
CA LEU A 36 -8.97 -25.85 21.72
C LEU A 36 -8.56 -26.60 23.00
N GLY A 37 -9.10 -27.81 23.20
CA GLY A 37 -8.82 -28.63 24.37
C GLY A 37 -9.67 -29.91 24.39
N LEU A 38 -9.11 -30.97 24.98
CA LEU A 38 -9.82 -32.24 25.20
C LEU A 38 -11.04 -32.03 26.10
N LYS A 39 -11.96 -33.01 26.08
CA LYS A 39 -13.19 -33.02 26.89
C LYS A 39 -12.88 -32.79 28.37
N GLY A 40 -13.06 -31.56 28.85
CA GLY A 40 -12.85 -31.17 30.25
C GLY A 40 -11.94 -29.95 30.49
N GLU A 41 -11.23 -29.45 29.47
CA GLU A 41 -10.32 -28.31 29.63
C GLU A 41 -10.92 -27.02 29.04
N LEU A 42 -11.78 -26.36 29.82
CA LEU A 42 -12.27 -25.02 29.47
C LEU A 42 -11.19 -23.98 29.80
N ARG A 43 -10.47 -23.51 28.79
CA ARG A 43 -9.63 -22.31 28.90
C ARG A 43 -9.92 -21.35 27.75
N PRO A 44 -10.09 -20.04 28.01
CA PRO A 44 -9.95 -19.03 26.98
C PRO A 44 -8.52 -19.14 26.42
N ALA A 45 -8.37 -19.57 25.17
CA ALA A 45 -7.08 -19.57 24.50
C ALA A 45 -7.02 -18.28 23.65
N PRO A 46 -6.20 -17.28 24.02
CA PRO A 46 -5.94 -16.17 23.11
C PRO A 46 -5.30 -16.73 21.84
N PHE A 47 -5.94 -16.49 20.70
CA PHE A 47 -5.36 -16.83 19.40
C PHE A 47 -4.35 -15.74 19.02
N ILE A 48 -3.06 -16.07 19.13
CA ILE A 48 -1.99 -15.32 18.45
C ILE A 48 -1.72 -16.07 17.17
N ASN A 49 -2.18 -15.54 16.06
CA ASN A 49 -1.98 -16.16 14.77
C ASN A 49 -0.68 -15.64 14.15
N THR A 50 0.35 -16.46 14.05
CA THR A 50 1.52 -16.15 13.21
C THR A 50 1.21 -16.61 11.79
N SER A 51 0.82 -15.70 10.91
CA SER A 51 0.78 -16.00 9.48
C SER A 51 2.22 -16.19 8.99
N GLY A 52 2.55 -17.35 8.41
CA GLY A 52 3.78 -17.53 7.67
C GLY A 52 3.61 -16.96 6.26
N GLY A 53 4.34 -15.91 5.92
CA GLY A 53 4.33 -15.28 4.60
C GLY A 53 5.08 -13.95 4.61
N THR A 54 5.38 -13.41 3.42
CA THR A 54 5.65 -11.98 3.27
C THR A 54 4.34 -11.23 3.48
N GLY A 55 4.39 -10.03 4.07
CA GLY A 55 3.19 -9.26 4.38
C GLY A 55 2.40 -8.88 3.15
N ASN A 56 1.17 -9.35 3.01
CA ASN A 56 0.23 -8.73 2.07
C ASN A 56 -0.35 -7.49 2.73
N ALA A 57 -0.11 -6.33 2.12
CA ALA A 57 -0.59 -5.05 2.58
C ALA A 57 -1.41 -4.40 1.46
N ILE A 58 -2.60 -3.90 1.80
CA ILE A 58 -3.43 -3.18 0.83
C ILE A 58 -3.16 -1.69 0.97
N ALA A 59 -2.81 -1.07 -0.15
CA ALA A 59 -2.63 0.37 -0.28
C ALA A 59 -3.71 0.92 -1.20
N GLY A 60 -4.29 2.08 -0.88
CA GLY A 60 -5.37 2.58 -1.72
C GLY A 60 -5.78 4.02 -1.51
N TYR A 61 -6.78 4.44 -2.28
CA TYR A 61 -7.48 5.70 -2.17
C TYR A 61 -8.96 5.54 -2.51
N THR A 62 -9.79 6.33 -1.83
CA THR A 62 -11.18 6.56 -2.22
C THR A 62 -11.27 7.86 -3.02
N THR A 63 -11.98 7.85 -4.16
CA THR A 63 -12.25 9.03 -4.98
C THR A 63 -13.63 9.62 -4.62
N SER A 64 -13.80 10.94 -4.66
CA SER A 64 -15.09 11.59 -4.36
C SER A 64 -16.15 11.43 -5.45
N GLY A 65 -15.86 10.69 -6.52
CA GLY A 65 -16.76 10.47 -7.66
C GLY A 65 -16.17 9.50 -8.68
N SER A 66 -16.99 9.11 -9.67
CA SER A 66 -16.54 8.26 -10.79
C SER A 66 -15.55 9.04 -11.66
N THR A 67 -14.31 8.57 -11.68
CA THR A 67 -13.22 9.22 -12.42
C THR A 67 -12.30 8.17 -13.02
N ALA A 68 -11.51 8.56 -14.01
CA ALA A 68 -10.36 7.75 -14.41
C ALA A 68 -9.27 7.85 -13.33
N PHE A 69 -8.62 6.74 -13.03
CA PHE A 69 -7.47 6.70 -12.14
C PHE A 69 -6.39 5.75 -12.63
N GLY A 70 -5.17 5.99 -12.17
CA GLY A 70 -4.06 5.07 -12.19
C GLY A 70 -3.44 5.06 -10.80
N ILE A 71 -3.36 3.90 -10.18
CA ILE A 71 -2.77 3.73 -8.85
C ILE A 71 -1.54 2.84 -8.97
N ALA A 72 -0.51 3.17 -8.19
CA ALA A 72 0.66 2.32 -8.04
C ALA A 72 1.08 2.24 -6.58
N ALA A 73 1.60 1.08 -6.19
CA ALA A 73 2.18 0.86 -4.87
C ALA A 73 3.51 0.11 -4.99
N VAL A 74 4.46 0.51 -4.15
CA VAL A 74 5.79 -0.11 -4.07
C VAL A 74 6.25 -0.21 -2.62
N ALA A 75 6.91 -1.30 -2.26
CA ALA A 75 7.62 -1.42 -1.00
C ALA A 75 9.04 -0.86 -1.14
N LEU A 76 9.42 0.07 -0.27
CA LEU A 76 10.80 0.49 -0.09
C LEU A 76 11.49 -0.46 0.90
N GLN A 77 12.50 -1.17 0.42
CA GLN A 77 13.17 -2.21 1.18
C GLN A 77 14.19 -1.61 2.15
N PRO A 78 14.26 -2.11 3.39
CA PRO A 78 15.23 -1.62 4.36
C PRO A 78 16.66 -1.97 3.96
N ALA A 79 17.63 -1.15 4.39
CA ALA A 79 19.04 -1.40 4.11
C ALA A 79 19.55 -2.73 4.68
N ASP A 80 18.98 -3.14 5.81
CA ASP A 80 19.19 -4.44 6.45
C ASP A 80 18.02 -4.75 7.39
N SER A 81 17.99 -5.95 7.96
CA SER A 81 16.89 -6.41 8.83
C SER A 81 16.70 -5.58 10.11
N GLY A 82 17.69 -4.81 10.54
CA GLY A 82 17.64 -3.97 11.74
C GLY A 82 17.26 -2.51 11.46
N THR A 83 17.28 -2.08 10.20
CA THR A 83 17.11 -0.68 9.82
C THR A 83 15.69 -0.38 9.37
N ALA A 84 15.00 0.52 10.07
CA ALA A 84 13.69 1.02 9.66
C ALA A 84 13.78 2.02 8.52
N VAL A 85 13.00 1.81 7.47
CA VAL A 85 12.76 2.84 6.46
C VAL A 85 11.93 3.95 7.11
N THR A 86 12.34 5.20 6.89
CA THR A 86 11.65 6.38 7.42
C THR A 86 11.45 7.42 6.35
N THR A 87 10.35 8.17 6.42
CA THR A 87 10.13 9.34 5.57
C THR A 87 10.82 10.55 6.15
N SER A 88 11.42 11.37 5.29
CA SER A 88 12.19 12.55 5.70
C SER A 88 11.72 13.85 5.04
N GLY A 89 10.68 13.77 4.21
CA GLY A 89 9.95 14.93 3.67
C GLY A 89 9.43 14.71 2.26
N ALA A 90 8.53 15.58 1.82
CA ALA A 90 7.98 15.59 0.46
C ALA A 90 8.03 17.00 -0.14
N SER A 91 8.12 17.09 -1.47
CA SER A 91 7.94 18.34 -2.23
C SER A 91 7.28 18.03 -3.56
N GLY A 92 6.67 19.02 -4.19
CA GLY A 92 6.02 18.82 -5.48
C GLY A 92 5.68 20.14 -6.17
N ALA A 93 5.29 20.03 -7.42
CA ALA A 93 4.89 21.14 -8.27
C ALA A 93 4.00 20.63 -9.41
N GLY A 94 3.30 21.56 -10.05
CA GLY A 94 2.52 21.31 -11.25
C GLY A 94 2.86 22.32 -12.36
N ILE A 95 2.67 21.91 -13.61
CA ILE A 95 2.72 22.81 -14.77
C ILE A 95 1.82 22.30 -15.90
N THR A 96 1.10 23.23 -16.53
CA THR A 96 0.13 22.94 -17.61
C THR A 96 0.79 22.99 -18.98
N ASN A 97 0.36 22.10 -19.88
CA ASN A 97 0.70 22.11 -21.31
C ASN A 97 2.19 22.38 -21.58
N ASN A 98 3.06 21.61 -20.94
CA ASN A 98 4.51 21.77 -21.04
C ASN A 98 5.18 20.42 -21.30
N THR A 99 6.38 20.45 -21.85
CA THR A 99 7.24 19.28 -22.00
C THR A 99 8.14 19.07 -20.79
N THR A 100 8.33 20.09 -19.95
CA THR A 100 9.26 20.03 -18.83
C THR A 100 8.65 20.58 -17.55
N LEU A 101 8.87 19.89 -16.43
CA LEU A 101 8.60 20.38 -15.07
C LEU A 101 9.90 20.35 -14.26
N THR A 102 10.24 21.50 -13.66
CA THR A 102 11.40 21.64 -12.76
C THR A 102 10.95 22.10 -11.39
N PHE A 103 11.39 21.42 -10.33
CA PHE A 103 11.08 21.81 -8.95
C PHE A 103 12.15 21.31 -7.98
N SER A 104 12.18 21.88 -6.77
CA SER A 104 13.22 21.55 -5.79
C SER A 104 13.10 20.11 -5.28
N GLY A 105 14.16 19.33 -5.50
CA GLY A 105 14.42 18.03 -4.91
C GLY A 105 15.36 18.16 -3.71
N ALA A 106 14.94 18.90 -2.68
CA ALA A 106 15.70 19.02 -1.43
C ALA A 106 16.18 17.64 -0.91
N VAL A 107 17.25 17.60 -0.13
CA VAL A 107 17.71 16.41 0.56
C VAL A 107 17.83 16.72 2.04
N THR A 108 17.36 15.80 2.86
CA THR A 108 17.52 15.87 4.31
C THR A 108 18.65 14.95 4.75
N SER A 109 19.24 15.25 5.90
CA SER A 109 20.29 14.40 6.48
C SER A 109 19.77 13.00 6.80
N GLY A 110 20.65 12.00 6.67
CA GLY A 110 20.37 10.60 6.98
C GLY A 110 21.33 9.66 6.28
N ASP A 111 21.24 8.38 6.58
CA ASP A 111 22.00 7.33 5.89
C ASP A 111 21.07 6.54 4.96
N ASN A 112 21.65 5.86 3.97
CA ASN A 112 20.92 4.95 3.08
C ASN A 112 19.69 5.64 2.43
N ARG A 113 19.95 6.74 1.72
CA ARG A 113 18.92 7.64 1.20
C ARG A 113 18.34 7.11 -0.10
N CYS A 114 17.04 7.33 -0.28
CA CYS A 114 16.35 7.13 -1.55
C CYS A 114 15.38 8.30 -1.80
N LEU A 115 15.47 8.88 -2.99
CA LEU A 115 14.50 9.82 -3.52
C LEU A 115 13.57 9.07 -4.47
N VAL A 116 12.27 9.14 -4.22
CA VAL A 116 11.26 8.59 -5.13
C VAL A 116 10.45 9.75 -5.71
N VAL A 117 10.35 9.79 -7.03
CA VAL A 117 9.55 10.79 -7.77
C VAL A 117 8.38 10.10 -8.43
N ALA A 118 7.17 10.46 -8.01
CA ALA A 118 5.94 10.13 -8.69
C ALA A 118 5.60 11.26 -9.67
N VAL A 119 5.35 10.89 -10.92
CA VAL A 119 4.93 11.82 -11.97
C VAL A 119 3.54 11.45 -12.43
N TYR A 120 2.64 12.43 -12.39
CA TYR A 120 1.26 12.32 -12.84
C TYR A 120 1.11 13.23 -14.05
N SER A 121 0.58 12.72 -15.14
CA SER A 121 0.37 13.54 -16.34
C SER A 121 -0.93 13.22 -17.04
N THR A 122 -1.45 14.20 -17.78
CA THR A 122 -2.50 13.92 -18.78
C THR A 122 -1.91 13.14 -19.96
N GLY A 123 -2.77 12.44 -20.70
CA GLY A 123 -2.34 11.58 -21.81
C GLY A 123 -2.07 10.14 -21.40
N GLY A 124 -1.49 9.35 -22.31
CA GLY A 124 -1.23 7.92 -22.11
C GLY A 124 0.24 7.54 -22.20
N SER A 125 1.16 8.51 -22.06
CA SER A 125 2.60 8.32 -22.22
C SER A 125 3.32 8.75 -20.95
N ALA A 126 4.33 7.96 -20.56
CA ALA A 126 5.21 8.28 -19.44
C ALA A 126 6.26 9.35 -19.84
N PRO A 127 6.90 10.02 -18.85
CA PRO A 127 8.07 10.87 -19.09
C PRO A 127 9.17 10.12 -19.86
N THR A 128 9.88 10.85 -20.72
CA THR A 128 11.07 10.33 -21.40
C THR A 128 12.30 10.34 -20.51
N SER A 129 12.35 11.23 -19.52
CA SER A 129 13.38 11.26 -18.49
C SER A 129 12.92 11.94 -17.21
N VAL A 130 13.51 11.50 -16.10
CA VAL A 130 13.48 12.20 -14.82
C VAL A 130 14.92 12.26 -14.31
N THR A 131 15.38 13.45 -13.93
CA THR A 131 16.75 13.66 -13.44
C THR A 131 16.75 14.47 -12.16
N GLN A 132 17.80 14.32 -11.35
CA GLN A 132 18.12 15.21 -10.23
C GLN A 132 19.59 15.60 -10.33
N ASP A 133 19.90 16.90 -10.39
CA ASP A 133 21.27 17.39 -10.63
C ASP A 133 21.89 16.85 -11.93
N GLY A 134 21.06 16.59 -12.95
CA GLY A 134 21.47 15.93 -14.19
C GLY A 134 21.71 14.42 -14.09
N ASN A 135 21.67 13.82 -12.89
CA ASN A 135 21.74 12.37 -12.72
C ASN A 135 20.40 11.74 -13.11
N ALA A 136 20.44 10.77 -14.02
CA ALA A 136 19.25 10.03 -14.44
C ALA A 136 18.69 9.19 -13.28
N MET A 137 17.40 9.35 -13.02
CA MET A 137 16.67 8.47 -12.12
C MET A 137 16.31 7.17 -12.82
N ALA A 138 16.28 6.06 -12.08
CA ALA A 138 15.83 4.77 -12.60
C ALA A 138 14.30 4.71 -12.61
N SER A 139 13.72 4.29 -13.73
CA SER A 139 12.28 4.04 -13.82
C SER A 139 11.92 2.79 -13.02
N VAL A 140 10.89 2.90 -12.18
CA VAL A 140 10.34 1.80 -11.38
C VAL A 140 9.18 1.15 -12.12
N GLY A 141 8.31 1.97 -12.72
CA GLY A 141 7.14 1.51 -13.46
C GLY A 141 6.21 2.65 -13.82
N ASN A 142 5.20 2.34 -14.64
CA ASN A 142 4.14 3.27 -14.98
C ASN A 142 2.81 2.54 -15.22
N VAL A 143 1.72 3.27 -15.03
CA VAL A 143 0.36 2.83 -15.27
C VAL A 143 -0.43 3.95 -15.92
N SER A 144 -1.22 3.63 -16.94
CA SER A 144 -2.06 4.58 -17.66
C SER A 144 -3.52 4.16 -17.61
N SER A 145 -4.42 5.15 -17.57
CA SER A 145 -5.86 4.92 -17.79
C SER A 145 -6.24 5.41 -19.18
N GLY A 146 -6.03 4.54 -20.17
CA GLY A 146 -6.15 4.88 -21.59
C GLY A 146 -5.27 6.08 -21.95
N SER A 147 -5.85 7.07 -22.63
CA SER A 147 -5.21 8.34 -22.96
C SER A 147 -5.58 9.47 -21.98
N THR A 148 -6.20 9.16 -20.85
CA THR A 148 -6.69 10.17 -19.91
C THR A 148 -5.57 10.67 -19.01
N LEU A 149 -4.85 9.73 -18.41
CA LEU A 149 -3.77 10.02 -17.49
C LEU A 149 -2.73 8.90 -17.45
N THR A 150 -1.54 9.25 -17.00
CA THR A 150 -0.43 8.34 -16.70
C THR A 150 0.15 8.68 -15.33
N LEU A 151 0.43 7.65 -14.54
CA LEU A 151 1.26 7.69 -13.34
C LEU A 151 2.56 6.95 -13.66
N SER A 152 3.71 7.54 -13.35
CA SER A 152 5.01 6.86 -13.38
C SER A 152 5.78 7.10 -12.08
N VAL A 153 6.58 6.13 -11.68
CA VAL A 153 7.39 6.19 -10.47
C VAL A 153 8.86 5.98 -10.84
N TRP A 154 9.71 6.83 -10.28
CA TRP A 154 11.15 6.89 -10.55
C TRP A 154 11.90 6.96 -9.24
N GLN A 155 13.12 6.43 -9.21
CA GLN A 155 13.95 6.42 -7.99
C GLN A 155 15.39 6.85 -8.25
N LEU A 156 16.00 7.40 -7.20
CA LEU A 156 17.44 7.64 -7.13
C LEU A 156 17.93 7.32 -5.72
N VAL A 157 18.89 6.41 -5.61
CA VAL A 157 19.55 6.05 -4.35
C VAL A 157 20.80 6.89 -4.13
N GLY A 158 21.30 6.95 -2.90
CA GLY A 158 22.57 7.61 -2.58
C GLY A 158 22.54 9.13 -2.75
N VAL A 159 21.37 9.76 -2.72
CA VAL A 159 21.24 11.21 -2.95
C VAL A 159 21.87 12.00 -1.80
N THR A 160 22.94 12.74 -2.06
CA THR A 160 23.70 13.45 -1.02
C THR A 160 23.45 14.96 -0.98
N THR A 161 22.99 15.56 -2.08
CA THR A 161 22.85 17.02 -2.24
C THR A 161 21.44 17.42 -2.69
N SER A 162 20.95 18.53 -2.15
CA SER A 162 19.73 19.17 -2.64
C SER A 162 19.98 19.72 -4.04
N ALA A 163 19.13 19.36 -5.00
CA ALA A 163 19.17 19.86 -6.37
C ALA A 163 17.77 19.82 -6.98
N ASP A 164 17.60 20.46 -8.13
CA ASP A 164 16.33 20.44 -8.84
C ASP A 164 16.08 19.08 -9.49
N ILE A 165 14.82 18.68 -9.45
CA ILE A 165 14.28 17.55 -10.19
C ILE A 165 13.74 18.10 -11.50
N VAL A 166 14.13 17.47 -12.62
CA VAL A 166 13.68 17.83 -13.96
C VAL A 166 12.99 16.62 -14.59
N ILE A 167 11.69 16.76 -14.88
CA ILE A 167 10.86 15.78 -15.57
C ILE A 167 10.69 16.25 -17.01
N THR A 168 10.93 15.37 -17.98
CA THR A 168 10.81 15.69 -19.42
C THR A 168 9.85 14.73 -20.13
N PHE A 169 9.04 15.26 -21.04
CA PHE A 169 8.14 14.53 -21.93
C PHE A 169 8.47 14.81 -23.40
N ALA A 170 8.10 13.88 -24.27
CA ALA A 170 8.25 14.03 -25.73
C ALA A 170 7.26 15.05 -26.34
N GLY A 171 6.16 15.33 -25.66
CA GLY A 171 5.12 16.25 -26.09
C GLY A 171 4.53 17.00 -24.90
N ALA A 172 3.84 18.10 -25.18
CA ALA A 172 3.25 18.94 -24.14
C ALA A 172 2.07 18.20 -23.48
N VAL A 173 2.10 18.14 -22.15
CA VAL A 173 1.06 17.56 -21.28
C VAL A 173 0.92 18.42 -20.03
N ASP A 174 -0.13 18.18 -19.24
CA ASP A 174 -0.17 18.69 -17.87
C ASP A 174 0.66 17.74 -17.01
N ILE A 175 1.53 18.27 -16.17
CA ILE A 175 2.48 17.51 -15.35
C ILE A 175 2.29 17.92 -13.90
N VAL A 176 2.14 16.93 -13.02
CA VAL A 176 2.33 17.07 -11.57
C VAL A 176 3.49 16.16 -11.19
N GLY A 177 4.47 16.69 -10.48
CA GLY A 177 5.61 15.94 -9.95
C GLY A 177 5.61 15.98 -8.43
N MET A 178 5.82 14.84 -7.79
CA MET A 178 5.96 14.74 -6.34
C MET A 178 7.19 13.92 -5.98
N ALA A 179 8.03 14.48 -5.13
CA ALA A 179 9.27 13.90 -4.65
C ALA A 179 9.13 13.54 -3.17
N SER A 180 9.21 12.25 -2.86
CA SER A 180 9.21 11.71 -1.49
C SER A 180 10.60 11.21 -1.13
N ARG A 181 11.02 11.49 0.10
CA ARG A 181 12.39 11.20 0.57
C ARG A 181 12.37 10.18 1.69
N PHE A 182 13.32 9.25 1.60
CA PHE A 182 13.43 8.15 2.53
C PHE A 182 14.86 7.96 3.00
N ASN A 183 15.01 7.57 4.26
CA ASN A 183 16.26 7.11 4.86
C ASN A 183 16.13 5.63 5.23
N GLY A 184 17.27 4.94 5.36
CA GLY A 184 17.31 3.53 5.75
C GLY A 184 16.94 2.55 4.63
N VAL A 185 17.00 2.97 3.37
CA VAL A 185 16.60 2.17 2.20
C VAL A 185 17.79 1.39 1.63
N HIS A 186 17.56 0.17 1.16
CA HIS A 186 18.59 -0.64 0.51
C HIS A 186 19.18 0.06 -0.73
N GLN A 187 20.51 0.12 -0.85
CA GLN A 187 21.14 0.94 -1.91
C GLN A 187 21.31 0.22 -3.25
N THR A 188 21.15 -1.11 -3.30
CA THR A 188 21.17 -1.88 -4.57
C THR A 188 19.80 -2.44 -4.98
N THR A 189 18.94 -2.81 -4.02
CA THR A 189 17.56 -3.27 -4.23
C THR A 189 16.55 -2.39 -3.45
N PRO A 190 16.51 -1.07 -3.71
CA PRO A 190 15.74 -0.10 -2.92
C PRO A 190 14.23 -0.28 -2.96
N ILE A 191 13.68 -0.74 -4.09
CA ILE A 191 12.24 -0.85 -4.33
C ILE A 191 11.94 -2.28 -4.77
N GLY A 192 10.87 -2.85 -4.20
CA GLY A 192 10.28 -4.10 -4.63
C GLY A 192 9.49 -3.99 -5.93
N THR A 193 8.50 -4.85 -6.06
CA THR A 193 7.62 -5.00 -7.21
C THR A 193 6.75 -3.76 -7.37
N PHE A 194 6.58 -3.34 -8.63
CA PHE A 194 5.65 -2.28 -9.00
C PHE A 194 4.24 -2.89 -9.16
N TYR A 195 3.41 -2.70 -8.14
CA TYR A 195 1.99 -3.07 -8.18
C TYR A 195 1.18 -1.90 -8.74
N SER A 196 0.26 -2.15 -9.66
CA SER A 196 -0.52 -1.08 -10.27
C SER A 196 -1.81 -1.56 -10.92
N ASN A 197 -2.78 -0.66 -10.97
CA ASN A 197 -4.07 -0.85 -11.62
C ASN A 197 -4.59 0.50 -12.13
N SER A 198 -5.51 0.44 -13.08
CA SER A 198 -6.19 1.61 -13.61
C SER A 198 -7.63 1.31 -14.00
N SER A 199 -8.44 2.36 -14.01
CA SER A 199 -9.81 2.30 -14.54
C SER A 199 -10.19 3.62 -15.17
N THR A 200 -11.16 3.59 -16.08
CA THR A 200 -11.76 4.75 -16.75
C THR A 200 -13.04 5.24 -16.07
N ALA A 201 -13.61 4.46 -15.15
CA ALA A 201 -14.76 4.82 -14.32
C ALA A 201 -14.73 4.02 -13.01
N THR A 202 -15.00 4.66 -11.86
CA THR A 202 -14.97 4.00 -10.55
C THR A 202 -16.36 3.80 -9.98
N THR A 203 -16.74 2.53 -9.77
CA THR A 203 -17.68 2.13 -8.70
C THR A 203 -16.95 1.53 -7.49
N ASN A 204 -15.62 1.40 -7.57
CA ASN A 204 -14.76 0.73 -6.59
C ASN A 204 -13.68 1.68 -6.04
N PRO A 205 -13.09 1.37 -4.86
CA PRO A 205 -11.83 1.99 -4.43
C PRO A 205 -10.70 1.76 -5.46
N ALA A 206 -9.75 2.69 -5.53
CA ALA A 206 -8.48 2.44 -6.20
C ALA A 206 -7.53 1.78 -5.18
N ALA A 207 -7.17 0.51 -5.39
CA ALA A 207 -6.36 -0.23 -4.40
C ALA A 207 -5.43 -1.26 -5.06
N GLU A 208 -4.29 -1.49 -4.41
CA GLU A 208 -3.28 -2.50 -4.74
C GLU A 208 -2.98 -3.39 -3.54
N VAL A 209 -2.63 -4.65 -3.81
CA VAL A 209 -2.06 -5.57 -2.82
C VAL A 209 -0.56 -5.64 -3.04
N VAL A 210 0.22 -5.23 -2.04
CA VAL A 210 1.68 -5.30 -2.02
C VAL A 210 2.09 -6.55 -1.24
N GLU A 211 2.80 -7.47 -1.88
CA GLU A 211 3.09 -8.81 -1.32
C GLU A 211 4.55 -9.02 -0.93
N ASP A 212 5.44 -8.11 -1.33
CA ASP A 212 6.89 -8.21 -1.11
C ASP A 212 7.43 -7.18 -0.11
N CYS A 213 6.58 -6.74 0.82
CA CYS A 213 7.00 -5.84 1.88
C CYS A 213 7.70 -6.61 3.01
N GLU A 214 9.00 -6.35 3.18
CA GLU A 214 9.80 -6.90 4.28
C GLU A 214 9.46 -6.23 5.61
N SER A 215 9.89 -6.82 6.73
CA SER A 215 9.85 -6.13 8.02
C SER A 215 10.62 -4.81 7.92
N ASN A 216 10.19 -3.77 8.64
CA ASN A 216 10.85 -2.45 8.63
C ASN A 216 10.76 -1.66 7.31
N SER A 217 10.07 -2.18 6.29
CA SER A 217 9.78 -1.45 5.05
C SER A 217 8.70 -0.37 5.21
N ILE A 218 8.65 0.54 4.23
CA ILE A 218 7.53 1.46 4.03
C ILE A 218 6.91 1.14 2.67
N ILE A 219 5.59 1.16 2.60
CA ILE A 219 4.87 1.14 1.34
C ILE A 219 4.58 2.57 0.92
N LEU A 220 4.96 2.91 -0.31
CA LEU A 220 4.60 4.14 -0.98
C LEU A 220 3.43 3.85 -1.92
N CYS A 221 2.38 4.66 -1.84
CA CYS A 221 1.21 4.54 -2.69
C CYS A 221 0.88 5.86 -3.36
N CYS A 222 0.81 5.82 -4.69
CA CYS A 222 0.63 6.97 -5.55
C CYS A 222 -0.66 6.81 -6.35
N ILE A 223 -1.44 7.88 -6.50
CA ILE A 223 -2.62 7.89 -7.38
C ILE A 223 -2.61 9.10 -8.30
N ALA A 224 -2.78 8.85 -9.61
CA ALA A 224 -3.24 9.83 -10.58
C ALA A 224 -4.77 9.72 -10.68
N ALA A 225 -5.48 10.84 -10.59
CA ALA A 225 -6.90 10.90 -10.86
C ALA A 225 -7.22 12.19 -11.63
N GLN A 226 -8.31 12.21 -12.42
CA GLN A 226 -8.86 13.50 -12.87
C GLN A 226 -9.29 14.28 -11.62
N ASN A 227 -9.23 15.61 -11.64
CA ASN A 227 -9.39 16.51 -10.47
C ASN A 227 -10.66 16.29 -9.61
N VAL A 228 -10.65 15.22 -8.85
CA VAL A 228 -11.60 14.84 -7.81
C VAL A 228 -10.82 14.72 -6.51
N THR A 229 -11.51 14.81 -5.38
CA THR A 229 -10.82 14.56 -4.11
C THR A 229 -10.42 13.10 -4.02
N VAL A 230 -9.19 12.84 -3.61
CA VAL A 230 -8.69 11.49 -3.30
C VAL A 230 -8.32 11.46 -1.83
N THR A 231 -8.79 10.42 -1.14
CA THR A 231 -8.61 10.27 0.30
C THR A 231 -7.92 8.94 0.56
N PRO A 232 -6.72 8.92 1.16
CA PRO A 232 -6.12 7.67 1.61
C PRO A 232 -6.96 7.10 2.77
N PRO A 233 -6.98 5.77 2.94
CA PRO A 233 -7.65 5.16 4.08
C PRO A 233 -7.02 5.52 5.43
N SER A 234 -7.73 5.20 6.51
CA SER A 234 -7.16 5.17 7.85
C SER A 234 -5.81 4.41 7.88
N GLY A 235 -4.87 4.89 8.71
CA GLY A 235 -3.48 4.43 8.85
C GLY A 235 -2.56 4.50 7.63
N GLN A 236 -3.05 5.00 6.48
CA GLN A 236 -2.22 5.46 5.38
C GLN A 236 -1.98 6.98 5.51
N GLY A 237 -0.76 7.36 5.86
CA GLY A 237 -0.38 8.76 6.09
C GLY A 237 -0.23 9.51 4.78
N ALA A 238 -1.11 10.48 4.53
CA ALA A 238 -0.97 11.41 3.41
C ALA A 238 0.38 12.15 3.48
N GLN A 239 1.18 12.06 2.42
CA GLN A 239 2.41 12.85 2.28
C GLN A 239 2.12 14.17 1.56
N GLN A 240 1.45 14.09 0.42
CA GLN A 240 1.21 15.25 -0.43
C GLN A 240 0.04 15.00 -1.39
N THR A 241 -0.69 16.06 -1.74
CA THR A 241 -1.62 16.10 -2.86
C THR A 241 -1.47 17.43 -3.56
N ASP A 242 -1.40 17.41 -4.89
CA ASP A 242 -1.34 18.59 -5.73
C ASP A 242 -2.25 18.40 -6.93
N VAL A 243 -2.72 19.53 -7.46
CA VAL A 243 -3.57 19.62 -8.63
C VAL A 243 -2.95 20.60 -9.59
N GLU A 244 -2.89 20.24 -10.86
CA GLU A 244 -2.53 21.19 -11.90
C GLU A 244 -3.77 21.62 -12.69
N ASN A 245 -3.98 22.94 -12.77
CA ASN A 245 -5.01 23.64 -13.55
C ASN A 245 -6.38 22.95 -13.63
N SER A 246 -6.78 22.30 -12.55
CA SER A 246 -8.02 21.54 -12.41
C SER A 246 -8.19 20.32 -13.32
N THR A 247 -7.16 19.82 -14.01
CA THR A 247 -7.28 18.67 -14.93
C THR A 247 -6.86 17.37 -14.26
N ILE A 248 -5.65 17.33 -13.69
CA ILE A 248 -5.09 16.15 -13.05
C ILE A 248 -4.72 16.42 -11.59
N ARG A 249 -5.00 15.44 -10.74
CA ARG A 249 -4.58 15.37 -9.35
C ARG A 249 -3.58 14.24 -9.18
N GLY A 250 -2.47 14.56 -8.53
CA GLY A 250 -1.59 13.59 -7.92
C GLY A 250 -1.86 13.49 -6.42
N ALA A 251 -1.65 12.31 -5.85
CA ALA A 251 -1.43 12.18 -4.42
C ALA A 251 -0.42 11.07 -4.12
N VAL A 252 0.34 11.29 -3.05
CA VAL A 252 1.26 10.34 -2.45
C VAL A 252 0.88 10.15 -0.99
N SER A 253 0.94 8.90 -0.55
CA SER A 253 0.83 8.54 0.85
C SER A 253 1.70 7.34 1.15
N VAL A 254 1.96 7.15 2.43
CA VAL A 254 2.84 6.11 2.93
C VAL A 254 2.21 5.44 4.12
N PHE A 255 2.56 4.19 4.33
CA PHE A 255 2.36 3.56 5.61
C PHE A 255 3.50 2.60 5.88
N LYS A 256 3.88 2.52 7.15
CA LYS A 256 4.88 1.55 7.59
C LYS A 256 4.26 0.17 7.46
N ASN A 257 5.00 -0.79 6.91
CA ASN A 257 4.60 -2.18 7.03
C ASN A 257 4.68 -2.53 8.53
N PRO A 258 3.56 -2.79 9.19
CA PRO A 258 3.57 -3.10 10.61
C PRO A 258 3.81 -4.60 10.86
N GLY A 259 4.24 -5.33 9.83
CA GLY A 259 4.22 -6.78 9.77
C GLY A 259 2.81 -7.30 9.45
N LEU A 260 2.72 -8.57 9.05
CA LEU A 260 1.49 -9.29 8.69
C LEU A 260 0.30 -9.16 9.67
N LEU A 261 0.58 -8.79 10.93
CA LEU A 261 -0.41 -8.71 12.01
C LEU A 261 -0.64 -7.30 12.53
N GLY A 262 0.19 -6.35 12.13
CA GLY A 262 0.21 -5.05 12.77
C GLY A 262 -0.61 -3.98 12.06
N ASN A 263 -1.28 -4.27 10.93
CA ASN A 263 -2.07 -3.24 10.25
C ASN A 263 -3.37 -3.08 11.03
N PRO A 264 -3.49 -2.04 11.88
CA PRO A 264 -4.60 -1.94 12.81
C PRO A 264 -5.92 -1.69 12.09
N ASN A 265 -5.89 -1.38 10.80
CA ASN A 265 -7.08 -1.07 10.00
C ASN A 265 -7.67 -2.30 9.30
N TYR A 266 -6.95 -3.43 9.28
CA TYR A 266 -7.43 -4.68 8.69
C TYR A 266 -7.81 -5.67 9.77
N HIS A 267 -9.11 -5.81 9.99
CA HIS A 267 -9.70 -6.70 10.98
C HIS A 267 -10.19 -7.98 10.32
N PHE A 268 -10.23 -9.08 11.07
CA PHE A 268 -10.89 -10.29 10.59
C PHE A 268 -12.38 -9.98 10.37
N GLN A 269 -12.84 -10.28 9.16
CA GLN A 269 -14.24 -10.15 8.79
C GLN A 269 -14.92 -11.51 8.82
N TYR A 270 -14.24 -12.57 8.37
CA TYR A 270 -14.77 -13.93 8.36
C TYR A 270 -13.64 -14.96 8.29
N PHE A 271 -13.97 -16.17 8.70
CA PHE A 271 -13.11 -17.33 8.56
C PHE A 271 -13.81 -18.35 7.69
N PHE A 272 -13.08 -18.99 6.79
CA PHE A 272 -13.60 -20.12 6.03
C PHE A 272 -12.59 -21.25 6.01
N GLU A 273 -13.09 -22.46 5.80
CA GLU A 273 -12.26 -23.65 5.62
C GLU A 273 -12.28 -24.01 4.15
N GLU A 274 -11.12 -24.34 3.59
CA GLU A 274 -11.02 -24.90 2.26
C GLU A 274 -10.16 -26.16 2.34
N PRO A 275 -10.60 -27.29 1.74
CA PRO A 275 -9.78 -28.49 1.67
C PRO A 275 -8.46 -28.17 0.96
N GLU A 276 -7.33 -28.67 1.47
CA GLU A 276 -6.07 -28.55 0.76
C GLU A 276 -6.21 -29.24 -0.60
N THR A 277 -5.77 -28.59 -1.68
CA THR A 277 -5.83 -29.17 -3.04
C THR A 277 -5.11 -30.52 -3.14
N ALA A 278 -4.21 -30.81 -2.18
CA ALA A 278 -3.45 -32.04 -2.04
C ALA A 278 -3.88 -32.95 -0.87
N ASP A 279 -4.73 -32.49 0.05
CA ASP A 279 -5.16 -33.27 1.23
C ASP A 279 -6.56 -32.84 1.71
N ALA A 280 -7.57 -33.57 1.24
CA ALA A 280 -8.97 -33.31 1.59
C ALA A 280 -9.29 -33.64 3.07
N ASP A 281 -8.42 -34.39 3.76
CA ASP A 281 -8.61 -34.79 5.15
C ASP A 281 -8.10 -33.72 6.13
N ASN A 282 -7.30 -32.76 5.65
CA ASN A 282 -6.73 -31.66 6.43
C ASN A 282 -7.10 -30.29 5.83
N PRO A 283 -8.33 -29.77 6.07
CA PRO A 283 -8.73 -28.46 5.58
C PRO A 283 -7.91 -27.34 6.25
N PHE A 284 -7.49 -26.35 5.46
CA PHE A 284 -6.87 -25.15 6.01
C PHE A 284 -7.91 -24.15 6.46
N LEU A 285 -7.63 -23.52 7.60
CA LEU A 285 -8.36 -22.37 8.05
C LEU A 285 -7.82 -21.13 7.33
N TYR A 286 -8.67 -20.45 6.59
CA TYR A 286 -8.39 -19.14 6.02
C TYR A 286 -9.05 -18.08 6.88
N ALA A 287 -8.33 -17.00 7.08
CA ALA A 287 -8.87 -15.80 7.69
C ALA A 287 -8.96 -14.71 6.64
N VAL A 288 -10.15 -14.15 6.48
CA VAL A 288 -10.33 -12.96 5.64
C VAL A 288 -10.29 -11.74 6.50
N ARG A 289 -9.42 -10.82 6.10
CA ARG A 289 -9.34 -9.48 6.66
C ARG A 289 -9.86 -8.48 5.66
N GLY A 290 -10.53 -7.47 6.17
CA GLY A 290 -10.93 -6.33 5.36
C GLY A 290 -10.79 -5.06 6.17
N HIS A 291 -10.76 -3.96 5.44
CA HIS A 291 -10.56 -2.65 6.01
C HIS A 291 -11.73 -2.27 6.93
N ASP A 292 -11.48 -1.57 8.03
CA ASP A 292 -12.49 -1.11 8.99
C ASP A 292 -13.56 -0.21 8.34
N GLU A 293 -13.15 0.61 7.38
CA GLU A 293 -14.01 1.47 6.55
C GLU A 293 -14.86 0.70 5.52
N GLY A 294 -14.59 -0.60 5.29
CA GLY A 294 -15.36 -1.47 4.40
C GLY A 294 -15.28 -1.14 2.90
N THR A 295 -14.55 -0.08 2.53
CA THR A 295 -14.43 0.42 1.15
C THR A 295 -13.22 -0.13 0.43
N LEU A 296 -12.16 -0.54 1.13
CA LEU A 296 -10.98 -1.19 0.53
C LEU A 296 -11.12 -2.70 0.62
N GLY A 297 -10.74 -3.38 -0.47
CA GLY A 297 -10.95 -4.82 -0.68
C GLY A 297 -10.54 -5.72 0.48
N VAL A 298 -11.05 -6.95 0.45
CA VAL A 298 -10.74 -8.00 1.43
C VAL A 298 -9.58 -8.86 0.94
N TYR A 299 -8.75 -9.37 1.85
CA TYR A 299 -7.73 -10.36 1.53
C TYR A 299 -7.82 -11.57 2.47
N ALA A 300 -7.64 -12.76 1.89
CA ALA A 300 -7.60 -14.02 2.62
C ALA A 300 -6.15 -14.41 2.91
N SER A 301 -5.86 -14.77 4.15
CA SER A 301 -4.57 -15.33 4.56
C SER A 301 -4.78 -16.75 5.09
N LYS A 302 -3.98 -17.70 4.60
CA LYS A 302 -3.87 -19.03 5.18
C LYS A 302 -3.35 -18.94 6.60
N ILE A 303 -4.01 -19.60 7.53
CA ILE A 303 -3.58 -19.71 8.93
C ILE A 303 -2.65 -20.92 9.05
N ILE A 304 -1.46 -20.70 9.59
CA ILE A 304 -0.57 -21.79 10.01
C ILE A 304 -0.81 -21.99 11.51
N LEU A 305 -1.38 -23.14 11.86
CA LEU A 305 -1.62 -23.57 13.23
C LEU A 305 -0.37 -24.23 13.82
#